data_AF-A0A1S8WTT8-F1
#
_entry.id   AF-A0A1S8WTT8-F1
#
_cell.length_a   1.000
_cell.length_b   1.000
_cell.length_c   1.000
_cell.angle_alpha   90.00
_cell.angle_beta   90.00
_cell.angle_gamma   90.00
#
_symmetry.space_group_name_H-M   'P 1'
#
loop_
_entity.id
_entity.type
_entity.pdbx_description
1 polymer ?
#
loop_
_entity_poly.entity_id
_entity_poly.type
_entity_poly.pdbx_seq_one_letter_code
_entity_poly.pdbx_strand_id
1 'polypeptide(L)'
;MRHTLEAPIGEDELARAKAQLKSMLLGNLETCAVVFEDIARQVLSSGHRPQPEYWVENIDKVTAEDLKDFLHRMFYRTPATVVGFGRVDRLPEHKEVLQILGGSQDIPLSQRLPGIFKQFI
;
A
#
# COMPACT_ATOMS: atom_id res chain seq x y z
N MET A 1 3.00 -15.28 -11.47
CA MET A 1 2.41 -14.31 -10.52
C MET A 1 0.94 -14.56 -10.19
N ARG A 2 0.12 -15.20 -11.05
CA ARG A 2 -1.24 -15.66 -10.66
C ARG A 2 -1.26 -16.48 -9.35
N HIS A 3 -0.23 -17.30 -9.14
CA HIS A 3 -0.10 -18.16 -7.96
C HIS A 3 0.09 -17.41 -6.64
N THR A 4 0.45 -16.12 -6.64
CA THR A 4 0.73 -15.40 -5.38
C THR A 4 -0.54 -14.82 -4.75
N LEU A 5 -1.55 -14.47 -5.55
CA LEU A 5 -2.83 -13.96 -5.03
C LEU A 5 -3.75 -15.07 -4.51
N GLU A 6 -3.62 -16.27 -5.08
CA GLU A 6 -4.42 -17.43 -4.71
C GLU A 6 -3.74 -18.29 -3.64
N ALA A 7 -2.43 -18.09 -3.40
CA ALA A 7 -1.71 -18.82 -2.36
C ALA A 7 -2.25 -18.45 -0.97
N PRO A 8 -2.48 -19.44 -0.09
CA PRO A 8 -2.84 -19.16 1.28
C PRO A 8 -1.67 -18.44 1.98
N ILE A 9 -1.97 -17.34 2.65
CA ILE A 9 -1.01 -16.63 3.49
C ILE A 9 -0.81 -17.47 4.76
N GLY A 10 0.41 -17.94 4.98
CA GLY A 10 0.72 -18.73 6.17
C GLY A 10 0.64 -17.88 7.44
N GLU A 11 0.08 -18.46 8.51
CA GLU A 11 -0.04 -17.76 9.80
C GLU A 11 1.32 -17.31 10.34
N ASP A 12 2.35 -18.15 10.21
CA ASP A 12 3.72 -17.83 10.62
C ASP A 12 4.31 -16.66 9.84
N GLU A 13 4.00 -16.55 8.55
CA GLU A 13 4.45 -15.45 7.71
C GLU A 13 3.75 -14.14 8.09
N LEU A 14 2.44 -14.20 8.33
CA LEU A 14 1.68 -13.05 8.79
C LEU A 14 2.17 -12.58 10.17
N ALA A 15 2.39 -13.51 11.11
CA ALA A 15 2.91 -13.20 12.43
C ALA A 15 4.30 -12.56 12.36
N ARG A 16 5.19 -13.10 11.52
CA ARG A 16 6.52 -12.54 11.28
C ARG A 16 6.45 -11.14 10.69
N ALA A 17 5.61 -10.91 9.68
CA ALA A 17 5.45 -9.60 9.06
C ALA A 17 4.90 -8.56 10.05
N LYS A 18 3.91 -8.93 10.88
CA LYS A 18 3.40 -8.08 11.96
C LYS A 18 4.49 -7.71 12.97
N ALA A 19 5.28 -8.69 13.40
CA ALA A 19 6.39 -8.45 14.32
C ALA A 19 7.42 -7.47 13.73
N GLN A 20 7.81 -7.69 12.47
CA GLN A 20 8.73 -6.79 11.76
C GLN A 20 8.20 -5.36 11.66
N LEU A 21 6.92 -5.18 11.29
CA LEU A 21 6.31 -3.86 11.18
C LEU A 21 6.23 -3.15 12.54
N LYS A 22 5.87 -3.86 13.60
CA LYS A 22 5.85 -3.31 14.97
C LYS A 22 7.24 -2.89 15.44
N SER A 23 8.27 -3.71 15.18
CA SER A 23 9.66 -3.37 15.51
C SER A 23 10.13 -2.12 14.78
N MET A 24 9.82 -1.97 13.48
CA MET A 24 10.16 -0.76 12.73
C MET A 24 9.45 0.48 13.29
N LEU A 25 8.15 0.37 13.59
CA LEU A 25 7.36 1.48 14.14
C LEU A 25 7.94 1.97 15.48
N LEU A 26 8.20 1.04 16.40
CA LEU A 26 8.67 1.38 17.75
C LEU A 26 10.14 1.80 17.76
N GLY A 27 10.99 1.18 16.92
CA GLY A 27 12.40 1.56 16.79
C GLY A 27 12.60 2.96 16.22
N ASN A 28 11.70 3.43 15.34
CA ASN A 28 11.74 4.81 14.84
C ASN A 28 11.56 5.86 15.95
N LEU A 29 11.03 5.49 17.11
CA LEU A 29 10.81 6.38 18.24
C LEU A 29 12.07 6.65 19.08
N GLU A 30 13.18 5.97 18.79
CA GLU A 30 14.44 6.14 19.54
C GLU A 30 15.17 7.44 19.17
N THR A 31 14.87 8.03 18.01
CA THR A 31 15.54 9.24 17.53
C THR A 31 14.58 10.43 17.51
N CYS A 32 14.90 11.49 18.26
CA CYS A 32 14.07 12.69 18.38
C CYS A 32 13.73 13.35 17.04
N ALA A 33 14.66 13.39 16.09
CA ALA A 33 14.42 13.95 14.76
C ALA A 33 13.36 13.15 13.97
N VAL A 34 13.40 11.81 14.06
CA VAL A 34 12.42 10.92 13.41
C VAL A 34 11.05 11.07 14.07
N VAL A 35 11.03 11.16 15.40
CA VAL A 35 9.79 11.42 16.16
C VAL A 35 9.17 12.75 15.75
N PHE A 36 9.96 13.81 15.61
CA PHE A 36 9.45 15.13 15.22
C PHE A 36 8.83 15.12 13.81
N GLU A 37 9.51 14.52 12.84
CA GLU A 37 8.99 14.36 11.48
C GLU A 37 7.67 13.59 11.49
N ASP A 38 7.60 12.47 12.21
CA ASP A 38 6.41 11.65 12.29
C ASP A 38 5.22 12.40 12.92
N ILE A 39 5.46 13.16 13.99
CA ILE A 39 4.46 14.04 14.61
C ILE A 39 3.95 15.04 13.58
N ALA A 40 4.87 15.79 12.95
CA ALA A 40 4.52 16.86 12.03
C ALA A 40 3.71 16.30 10.85
N ARG A 41 4.15 15.19 10.27
CA ARG A 41 3.47 14.51 9.16
C ARG A 41 2.06 14.10 9.55
N GLN A 42 1.88 13.45 10.71
CA GLN A 42 0.56 12.99 11.16
C GLN A 42 -0.38 14.16 11.48
N VAL A 43 0.12 15.19 12.18
CA VAL A 43 -0.68 16.38 12.48
C VAL A 43 -1.11 17.10 11.19
N LEU A 44 -0.22 17.21 10.20
CA LEU A 44 -0.54 17.83 8.91
C LEU A 44 -1.48 16.99 8.04
N SER A 45 -1.37 15.65 8.08
CA SER A 45 -2.19 14.77 7.23
C SER A 45 -3.56 14.43 7.83
N SER A 46 -3.62 14.20 9.15
CA SER A 46 -4.82 13.69 9.85
C SER A 46 -5.33 14.63 10.94
N GLY A 47 -4.66 15.76 11.20
CA GLY A 47 -5.06 16.72 12.23
C GLY A 47 -4.75 16.29 13.67
N HIS A 48 -4.30 15.05 13.87
CA HIS A 48 -3.92 14.52 15.18
C HIS A 48 -2.83 13.46 15.04
N ARG A 49 -2.17 13.17 16.17
CA ARG A 49 -1.17 12.09 16.31
C ARG A 49 -1.72 11.00 17.24
N PRO A 50 -2.10 9.81 16.74
CA PRO A 50 -2.36 8.66 17.59
C PRO A 50 -1.14 8.25 18.42
N GLN A 51 -1.37 7.67 19.59
CA GLN A 51 -0.29 7.07 20.37
C GLN A 51 0.24 5.81 19.65
N PRO A 52 1.52 5.42 19.82
CA PRO A 52 2.09 4.24 19.18
C PRO A 52 1.29 2.95 19.42
N GLU A 53 0.69 2.80 20.61
CA GLU A 53 -0.12 1.66 21.01
C GLU A 53 -1.35 1.47 20.11
N TYR A 54 -1.96 2.58 19.67
CA TYR A 54 -3.06 2.54 18.72
C TYR A 54 -2.67 1.81 17.44
N TRP A 55 -1.48 2.09 16.91
CA TRP A 55 -0.99 1.45 15.69
C TRP A 55 -0.63 -0.01 15.92
N VAL A 56 -0.01 -0.33 17.06
CA VAL A 56 0.28 -1.71 17.46
C VAL A 56 -1.00 -2.56 17.51
N GLU A 57 -2.06 -2.05 18.15
CA GLU A 57 -3.35 -2.73 18.22
C GLU A 57 -3.99 -2.93 16.83
N ASN A 58 -3.89 -1.93 15.95
CA ASN A 58 -4.42 -2.05 14.59
C ASN A 58 -3.63 -3.08 13.76
N ILE A 59 -2.30 -3.14 13.91
CA ILE A 59 -1.47 -4.16 13.24
C ILE A 59 -1.86 -5.56 13.73
N ASP A 60 -2.07 -5.73 15.03
CA ASP A 60 -2.43 -7.04 15.60
C ASP A 60 -3.80 -7.53 15.12
N LYS A 61 -4.75 -6.62 14.88
CA LYS A 61 -6.09 -6.94 14.36
C LYS A 61 -6.11 -7.43 12.91
N VAL A 62 -5.08 -7.15 12.10
CA VAL A 62 -5.06 -7.53 10.68
C VAL A 62 -5.13 -9.04 10.51
N THR A 63 -6.10 -9.56 9.77
CA THR A 63 -6.24 -10.99 9.48
C THR A 63 -5.68 -11.34 8.09
N ALA A 64 -5.50 -12.64 7.84
CA ALA A 64 -5.13 -13.13 6.50
C ALA A 64 -6.22 -12.81 5.46
N GLU A 65 -7.49 -12.81 5.86
CA GLU A 65 -8.60 -12.46 4.98
C GLU A 65 -8.59 -10.97 4.63
N ASP A 66 -8.34 -10.08 5.60
CA ASP A 66 -8.19 -8.64 5.34
C ASP A 66 -7.09 -8.37 4.30
N LEU A 67 -5.98 -9.11 4.39
CA LEU A 67 -4.88 -9.00 3.44
C LEU A 67 -5.28 -9.52 2.06
N LYS A 68 -5.99 -10.64 1.98
CA LYS A 68 -6.49 -11.19 0.72
C LYS A 68 -7.45 -10.22 0.02
N ASP A 69 -8.41 -9.66 0.76
CA ASP A 69 -9.34 -8.65 0.26
C ASP A 69 -8.63 -7.38 -0.19
N PHE A 70 -7.64 -6.93 0.59
CA PHE A 70 -6.80 -5.80 0.22
C PHE A 70 -6.03 -6.04 -1.08
N LEU A 71 -5.38 -7.20 -1.23
CA LEU A 71 -4.65 -7.59 -2.43
C LEU A 71 -5.59 -7.67 -3.63
N HIS A 72 -6.76 -8.29 -3.47
CA HIS A 72 -7.78 -8.32 -4.52
C HIS A 72 -8.19 -6.90 -4.95
N ARG A 73 -8.47 -6.00 -4.01
CA ARG A 73 -8.79 -4.60 -4.34
C ARG A 73 -7.63 -3.92 -5.05
N MET A 74 -6.41 -4.11 -4.58
CA MET A 74 -5.22 -3.47 -5.14
C MET A 74 -4.97 -3.89 -6.59
N PHE A 75 -4.96 -5.19 -6.88
CA PHE A 75 -4.64 -5.69 -8.23
C PHE A 75 -5.80 -5.58 -9.22
N TYR A 76 -7.05 -5.75 -8.77
CA TYR A 76 -8.20 -5.78 -9.69
C TYR A 76 -8.92 -4.43 -9.82
N ARG A 77 -8.83 -3.52 -8.84
CA ARG A 77 -9.56 -2.24 -8.86
C ARG A 77 -8.68 -1.02 -9.08
N THR A 78 -7.36 -1.17 -9.13
CA THR A 78 -6.42 -0.06 -9.29
C THR A 78 -5.59 -0.22 -10.56
N PRO A 79 -5.53 0.80 -11.44
CA PRO A 79 -4.67 0.75 -12.62
C PRO A 79 -3.19 0.82 -12.21
N ALA A 80 -2.37 -0.09 -12.73
CA ALA A 80 -0.93 -0.02 -12.52
C ALA A 80 -0.30 1.14 -13.32
N THR A 81 0.63 1.86 -12.70
CA THR A 81 1.45 2.89 -13.36
C THR A 81 2.88 2.38 -13.48
N VAL A 82 3.46 2.46 -14.67
CA VAL A 82 4.81 1.99 -14.96
C VAL A 82 5.65 3.17 -15.41
N VAL A 83 6.83 3.34 -14.78
CA VAL A 83 7.79 4.39 -15.13
C VAL A 83 9.14 3.72 -15.40
N GLY A 84 9.71 3.98 -16.58
CA GLY A 84 11.05 3.53 -16.95
C GLY A 84 12.00 4.71 -17.13
N PHE A 85 13.25 4.55 -16.70
CA PHE A 85 14.29 5.55 -16.83
C PHE A 85 15.57 4.94 -17.43
N GLY A 86 16.20 5.63 -18.40
CA GLY A 86 17.38 5.14 -19.12
C GLY A 86 17.03 4.29 -20.35
N ARG A 87 17.72 3.16 -20.54
CA ARG A 87 17.47 2.25 -21.67
C ARG A 87 16.29 1.32 -21.37
N VAL A 88 15.13 1.67 -21.92
CA VAL A 88 13.85 0.99 -21.67
C VAL A 88 13.44 0.01 -22.77
N ASP A 89 14.38 -0.35 -23.66
CA ASP A 89 14.15 -1.24 -24.82
C ASP A 89 13.58 -2.63 -24.45
N ARG A 90 13.75 -3.07 -23.19
CA ARG A 90 13.26 -4.36 -22.66
C ARG A 90 12.11 -4.21 -21.66
N LEU A 91 11.60 -2.99 -21.47
CA LEU A 91 10.47 -2.76 -20.59
C LEU A 91 9.20 -3.30 -21.27
N PRO A 92 8.43 -4.20 -20.64
CA PRO A 92 7.19 -4.70 -21.21
C PRO A 92 6.21 -3.55 -21.45
N GLU A 93 5.35 -3.70 -22.45
CA GLU A 93 4.32 -2.71 -22.71
C GLU A 93 3.37 -2.61 -21.51
N HIS A 94 2.81 -1.42 -21.28
CA HIS A 94 1.90 -1.18 -20.17
C HIS A 94 0.73 -2.19 -20.13
N LYS A 95 0.21 -2.58 -21.31
CA LYS A 95 -0.83 -3.61 -21.45
C LYS A 95 -0.37 -4.98 -20.98
N GLU A 96 0.87 -5.37 -21.29
CA GLU A 96 1.45 -6.64 -20.86
C GLU A 96 1.60 -6.66 -19.33
N VAL A 97 2.04 -5.54 -18.73
CA VAL A 97 2.14 -5.41 -17.28
C VAL A 97 0.76 -5.55 -16.62
N LEU A 98 -0.28 -4.90 -17.15
CA LEU A 98 -1.64 -5.03 -16.63
C LEU A 98 -2.17 -6.46 -16.74
N GLN A 99 -1.91 -7.14 -17.87
CA GLN A 99 -2.30 -8.54 -18.06
C GLN A 99 -1.61 -9.48 -17.06
N ILE A 100 -0.32 -9.26 -16.79
CA ILE A 100 0.44 -10.06 -15.80
C ILE A 100 -0.12 -9.88 -14.39
N LEU A 101 -0.50 -8.65 -14.03
CA LEU A 101 -1.03 -8.29 -12.71
C LEU A 101 -2.50 -8.68 -12.50
N GLY A 102 -3.19 -9.14 -13.56
CA GLY A 102 -4.60 -9.56 -13.48
C GLY A 102 -5.61 -8.41 -13.52
N GLY A 103 -5.16 -7.16 -13.69
CA GLY A 103 -6.02 -5.99 -13.77
C GLY A 103 -6.87 -6.01 -15.04
N SER A 104 -8.19 -6.13 -14.90
CA SER A 104 -9.13 -5.97 -16.00
C SER A 104 -9.83 -4.61 -15.91
N GLN A 105 -9.72 -3.85 -17.00
CA GLN A 105 -10.46 -2.65 -17.40
C GLN A 105 -9.86 -1.27 -17.07
N ASP A 106 -9.75 -0.49 -18.15
CA ASP A 106 -9.50 0.94 -18.20
C ASP A 106 -10.64 1.73 -17.55
N ILE A 107 -10.59 1.91 -16.23
CA ILE A 107 -11.49 2.87 -15.56
C ILE A 107 -11.16 4.28 -16.12
N PRO A 108 -12.10 5.09 -16.65
CA PRO A 108 -11.77 6.42 -17.17
C PRO A 108 -11.20 7.36 -16.09
N LEU A 109 -10.20 8.19 -16.41
CA LEU A 109 -9.57 9.14 -15.47
C LEU A 109 -10.58 10.08 -14.78
N SER A 110 -11.65 10.45 -15.48
CA SER A 110 -12.76 11.27 -14.96
C SER A 110 -13.56 10.61 -13.83
N GLN A 111 -13.55 9.28 -13.76
CA GLN A 111 -14.15 8.50 -12.66
C GLN A 111 -13.14 8.19 -11.54
N ARG A 112 -11.85 8.49 -11.73
CA ARG A 112 -10.76 8.16 -10.80
C ARG A 112 -10.43 9.27 -9.78
N LEU A 113 -10.73 10.53 -10.07
CA LEU A 113 -10.32 11.66 -9.23
C LEU A 113 -11.31 11.93 -8.06
N PRO A 114 -10.80 12.13 -6.82
CA PRO A 114 -11.58 12.73 -5.74
C PRO A 114 -12.18 14.07 -6.20
N GLY A 115 -13.39 14.41 -5.73
CA GLY A 115 -14.15 15.58 -6.23
C GLY A 115 -13.36 16.90 -6.26
N ILE A 116 -12.40 17.06 -5.35
CA ILE A 116 -11.49 18.22 -5.27
C ILE A 116 -10.59 18.42 -6.49
N PHE A 117 -10.27 17.35 -7.24
CA PHE A 117 -9.38 17.41 -8.41
C PHE A 117 -10.13 17.43 -9.75
N LYS A 118 -11.47 17.30 -9.75
CA LYS A 118 -12.27 17.36 -10.99
C LYS A 118 -12.38 18.77 -11.59
N GLN A 119 -12.13 19.81 -10.79
CA GLN A 119 -12.22 21.21 -11.24
C GLN A 119 -11.00 21.71 -12.03
N PHE A 120 -9.95 20.90 -12.16
CA PHE A 120 -8.68 21.27 -12.80
C PHE A 120 -8.47 20.63 -14.19
N ILE A 121 -9.51 20.01 -14.76
CA ILE A 121 -9.53 19.44 -16.12
C ILE A 121 -10.71 20.05 -16.89
#